data_AF-A0AA38RL70-F1
#
_entry.id   AF-A0AA38RL70-F1
#
_cell.length_a   1.000
_cell.length_b   1.000
_cell.length_c   1.000
_cell.angle_alpha   90.00
_cell.angle_beta   90.00
_cell.angle_gamma   90.00
#
_symmetry.space_group_name_H-M   'P 1'
#
loop_
_entity.id
_entity.type
_entity.pdbx_description
1 polymer ?
#
loop_
_entity_poly.entity_id
_entity_poly.type
_entity_poly.pdbx_seq_one_letter_code
_entity_poly.pdbx_strand_id
1 'polypeptide(L)'
;METQASINTIWPSVTDGEIEAMGSHYANLLEYFNSELATIVENSDLFALAAPSEILRSIRELKLLGSVPRLEAIETLRRGFTTQTSSEDRILRSLDAAVRLWLTVNITSSGVRRPGLLVWTNEQTLGDLIALHFKQLSSSQGSVALDERVPPDLTADSLVNNYGFTVSWTHNLAAHLIIDWKHKIITIYEHKVCLQNHIRFPGNSLIPDDVLGEAIDTLNLLFPFQDDPTKRFLAKHKKPFYGLGFCNRPRKLELVEYRYWRNRIADLVDILKGPPVGLQQLRLERDGRNLLQFATFWIATAVGILTIVSIGIGVVSIVYSAKQYDLAVKQYELSVVQTCLDPSVRTQIPHICT
;
A
#
# COMPACT_ATOMS: atom_id res chain seq x y z
N MET A 1 31.73 -7.54 -2.95
CA MET A 1 32.73 -7.13 -1.93
C MET A 1 32.43 -5.72 -1.40
N GLU A 2 32.18 -4.73 -2.25
CA GLU A 2 31.77 -3.36 -1.79
C GLU A 2 30.40 -3.31 -1.10
N THR A 3 29.49 -4.22 -1.45
CA THR A 3 28.15 -4.35 -0.85
C THR A 3 28.17 -4.74 0.62
N GLN A 4 28.95 -5.78 0.97
CA GLN A 4 29.14 -6.22 2.36
C GLN A 4 29.75 -5.11 3.22
N ALA A 5 30.72 -4.38 2.64
CA ALA A 5 31.39 -3.27 3.32
C ALA A 5 30.39 -2.17 3.72
N SER A 6 29.33 -1.95 2.93
CA SER A 6 28.28 -0.97 3.25
C SER A 6 27.47 -1.37 4.49
N ILE A 7 27.06 -2.65 4.58
CA ILE A 7 26.38 -3.18 5.76
C ILE A 7 27.29 -3.10 6.98
N ASN A 8 28.53 -3.57 6.87
CA ASN A 8 29.48 -3.61 7.99
C ASN A 8 29.92 -2.19 8.43
N THR A 9 29.83 -1.20 7.54
CA THR A 9 30.05 0.20 7.90
C THR A 9 28.92 0.73 8.79
N ILE A 10 27.67 0.37 8.47
CA ILE A 10 26.49 0.83 9.22
C ILE A 10 26.27 -0.01 10.48
N TRP A 11 26.48 -1.32 10.43
CA TRP A 11 26.37 -2.22 11.58
C TRP A 11 27.58 -3.16 11.63
N PRO A 12 28.69 -2.73 12.25
CA PRO A 12 29.93 -3.51 12.30
C PRO A 12 29.81 -4.87 12.99
N SER A 13 28.78 -5.05 13.80
CA SER A 13 28.51 -6.26 14.58
C SER A 13 27.64 -7.28 13.84
N VAL A 14 27.17 -6.98 12.63
CA VAL A 14 26.49 -7.96 11.77
C VAL A 14 27.54 -8.89 11.17
N THR A 15 27.35 -10.19 11.35
CA THR A 15 28.29 -11.20 10.84
C THR A 15 27.96 -11.62 9.41
N ASP A 16 28.96 -12.08 8.67
CA ASP A 16 28.76 -12.55 7.29
C ASP A 16 27.76 -13.70 7.21
N GLY A 17 27.80 -14.63 8.18
CA GLY A 17 26.83 -15.73 8.26
C GLY A 17 25.38 -15.28 8.47
N GLU A 18 25.16 -14.16 9.16
CA GLU A 18 23.81 -13.59 9.30
C GLU A 18 23.33 -12.93 8.00
N ILE A 19 24.24 -12.27 7.28
CA ILE A 19 23.93 -11.68 5.97
C ILE A 19 23.55 -12.78 4.98
N GLU A 20 24.27 -13.91 4.97
CA GLU A 20 23.94 -15.07 4.16
C GLU A 20 22.60 -15.71 4.57
N ALA A 21 22.38 -15.94 5.87
CA ALA A 21 21.15 -16.54 6.38
C ALA A 21 19.90 -15.69 6.08
N MET A 22 20.03 -14.35 6.12
CA MET A 22 18.97 -13.39 5.82
C MET A 22 19.10 -12.82 4.39
N GLY A 23 19.77 -13.53 3.48
CA GLY A 23 20.26 -13.00 2.21
C GLY A 23 19.21 -12.28 1.36
N SER A 24 17.97 -12.76 1.32
CA SER A 24 16.90 -12.10 0.56
C SER A 24 16.50 -10.73 1.14
N HIS A 25 16.59 -10.56 2.46
CA HIS A 25 16.28 -9.31 3.14
C HIS A 25 17.38 -8.28 2.94
N TYR A 26 18.64 -8.71 3.10
CA TYR A 26 19.79 -7.85 2.84
C TYR A 26 19.95 -7.52 1.37
N ALA A 27 19.56 -8.41 0.45
CA ALA A 27 19.63 -8.15 -0.99
C ALA A 27 18.83 -6.91 -1.41
N ASN A 28 17.59 -6.73 -0.92
CA ASN A 28 16.79 -5.53 -1.22
C ASN A 28 17.43 -4.27 -0.62
N LEU A 29 17.90 -4.33 0.64
CA LEU A 29 18.58 -3.19 1.26
C LEU A 29 19.86 -2.81 0.51
N LEU A 30 20.63 -3.80 0.05
CA LEU A 30 21.84 -3.61 -0.74
C LEU A 30 21.55 -3.07 -2.13
N GLU A 31 20.46 -3.52 -2.77
CA GLU A 31 20.00 -2.96 -4.06
C GLU A 31 19.72 -1.46 -3.92
N TYR A 32 19.03 -1.06 -2.83
CA TYR A 32 18.83 0.35 -2.50
C TYR A 32 20.16 1.10 -2.29
N PHE A 33 21.07 0.58 -1.45
CA PHE A 33 22.37 1.23 -1.22
C PHE A 33 23.17 1.39 -2.51
N ASN A 34 23.22 0.35 -3.34
CA ASN A 34 23.92 0.41 -4.62
C ASN A 34 23.29 1.42 -5.58
N SER A 35 21.95 1.49 -5.63
CA SER A 35 21.24 2.46 -6.47
C SER A 35 21.53 3.90 -6.05
N GLU A 36 21.52 4.21 -4.75
CA GLU A 36 21.84 5.56 -4.26
C GLU A 36 23.32 5.89 -4.49
N LEU A 37 24.23 4.95 -4.24
CA LEU A 37 25.67 5.15 -4.50
C LEU A 37 25.95 5.35 -5.99
N ALA A 38 25.32 4.56 -6.87
CA ALA A 38 25.42 4.72 -8.32
C ALA A 38 24.91 6.09 -8.76
N THR A 39 23.79 6.55 -8.21
CA THR A 39 23.25 7.89 -8.48
C THR A 39 24.25 9.00 -8.10
N ILE A 40 24.97 8.84 -6.99
CA ILE A 40 26.00 9.81 -6.57
C ILE A 40 27.20 9.78 -7.50
N VAL A 41 27.64 8.59 -7.94
CA VAL A 41 28.75 8.43 -8.90
C VAL A 41 28.40 9.06 -10.25
N GLU A 42 27.19 8.80 -10.76
CA GLU A 42 26.69 9.36 -12.02
C GLU A 42 26.61 10.89 -11.99
N ASN A 43 26.30 11.48 -10.83
CA ASN A 43 26.17 12.92 -10.63
C ASN A 43 27.34 13.50 -9.81
N SER A 44 28.54 12.96 -10.00
CA SER A 44 29.74 13.28 -9.21
C SER A 44 30.11 14.78 -9.19
N ASP A 45 29.66 15.55 -10.16
CA ASP A 45 29.81 17.00 -10.22
C ASP A 45 29.00 17.74 -9.13
N LEU A 46 27.88 17.16 -8.69
CA LEU A 46 27.00 17.73 -7.67
C LEU A 46 27.42 17.38 -6.23
N PHE A 47 28.36 16.46 -6.03
CA PHE A 47 28.77 15.96 -4.72
C PHE A 47 30.24 16.29 -4.46
N ALA A 48 30.60 16.54 -3.19
CA ALA A 48 32.00 16.68 -2.79
C ALA A 48 32.67 15.31 -2.64
N LEU A 49 31.91 14.32 -2.17
CA LEU A 49 32.27 12.91 -2.08
C LEU A 49 31.60 12.15 -3.22
N ALA A 50 32.37 11.80 -4.25
CA ALA A 50 31.87 11.05 -5.39
C ALA A 50 32.18 9.55 -5.30
N ALA A 51 33.22 9.16 -4.53
CA ALA A 51 33.57 7.76 -4.38
C ALA A 51 32.71 7.10 -3.28
N PRO A 52 32.18 5.88 -3.51
CA PRO A 52 31.40 5.16 -2.50
C PRO A 52 32.11 4.98 -1.16
N SER A 53 33.43 4.72 -1.20
CA SER A 53 34.26 4.55 0.00
C SER A 53 34.36 5.83 0.85
N GLU A 54 34.31 7.01 0.22
CA GLU A 54 34.32 8.29 0.92
C GLU A 54 33.00 8.56 1.63
N ILE A 55 31.87 8.19 1.02
CA ILE A 55 30.55 8.29 1.65
C ILE A 55 30.44 7.33 2.84
N LEU A 56 30.92 6.09 2.69
CA LEU A 56 30.97 5.14 3.81
C LEU A 56 31.89 5.63 4.94
N ARG A 57 32.97 6.37 4.62
CA ARG A 57 33.80 7.03 5.62
C ARG A 57 33.05 8.17 6.31
N SER A 58 32.33 9.02 5.57
CA SER A 58 31.56 10.11 6.17
C SER A 58 30.46 9.60 7.09
N ILE A 59 29.82 8.47 6.79
CA ILE A 59 28.88 7.81 7.71
C ILE A 59 29.55 7.45 9.05
N ARG A 60 30.78 6.93 9.03
CA ARG A 60 31.54 6.61 10.25
C ARG A 60 31.86 7.86 11.07
N GLU A 61 32.24 8.94 10.40
CA GLU A 61 32.52 10.23 11.05
C GLU A 61 31.22 10.83 11.63
N LEU A 62 30.10 10.77 10.91
CA LEU A 62 28.80 11.27 11.36
C LEU A 62 28.24 10.54 12.58
N LYS A 63 28.51 9.25 12.73
CA LYS A 63 28.17 8.50 13.94
C LYS A 63 28.83 9.08 15.19
N LEU A 64 30.07 9.54 15.07
CA LEU A 64 30.82 10.16 16.17
C LEU A 64 30.36 11.60 16.43
N LEU A 65 29.87 12.29 15.39
CA LEU A 65 29.46 13.69 15.42
C LEU A 65 27.96 13.89 15.60
N GLY A 66 27.18 12.84 15.90
CA GLY A 66 25.70 12.92 15.95
C GLY A 66 25.13 13.95 16.94
N SER A 67 25.91 14.31 17.98
CA SER A 67 25.60 15.31 19.00
C SER A 67 26.16 16.71 18.70
N VAL A 68 26.87 16.87 17.57
CA VAL A 68 27.52 18.12 17.18
C VAL A 68 26.59 18.91 16.25
N PRO A 69 26.52 20.25 16.35
CA PRO A 69 25.76 21.07 15.42
C PRO A 69 26.24 20.88 13.98
N ARG A 70 25.31 21.01 13.03
CA ARG A 70 25.59 20.82 11.60
C ARG A 70 26.79 21.63 11.10
N LEU A 71 26.91 22.90 11.53
CA LEU A 71 28.01 23.76 11.09
C LEU A 71 29.38 23.18 11.46
N GLU A 72 29.53 22.73 12.71
CA GLU A 72 30.77 22.14 13.20
C GLU A 72 31.02 20.73 12.62
N ALA A 73 29.95 19.97 12.35
CA ALA A 73 30.04 18.72 11.61
C ALA A 73 30.55 18.93 10.18
N ILE A 74 30.07 19.97 9.49
CA ILE A 74 30.55 20.37 8.16
C ILE A 74 32.02 20.76 8.21
N GLU A 75 32.45 21.55 9.19
CA GLU A 75 33.86 21.95 9.33
C GLU A 75 34.80 20.76 9.61
N THR A 76 34.32 19.79 10.39
CA THR A 76 35.07 18.57 10.68
C THR A 76 35.19 17.68 9.44
N LEU A 77 34.09 17.48 8.72
CA LEU A 77 34.08 16.76 7.45
C LEU A 77 34.93 17.46 6.38
N ARG A 78 34.91 18.81 6.35
CA ARG A 78 35.74 19.62 5.43
C ARG A 78 37.23 19.38 5.60
N ARG A 79 37.69 19.19 6.85
CA ARG A 79 39.09 18.81 7.13
C ARG A 79 39.44 17.41 6.63
N GLY A 80 38.45 16.53 6.56
CA GLY A 80 38.56 15.18 6.03
C GLY A 80 38.43 15.07 4.51
N PHE A 81 38.06 16.14 3.79
CA PHE A 81 37.94 16.11 2.33
C PHE A 81 39.27 16.39 1.64
N THR A 82 39.61 15.53 0.68
CA THR A 82 40.82 15.61 -0.15
C THR A 82 40.81 16.85 -1.05
N THR A 83 39.65 17.44 -1.33
CA THR A 83 39.46 18.62 -2.17
C THR A 83 38.97 19.82 -1.36
N GLN A 84 39.91 20.61 -0.83
CA GLN A 84 39.62 21.86 -0.08
C GLN A 84 38.88 22.94 -0.90
N THR A 85 38.73 22.76 -2.21
CA THR A 85 38.07 23.69 -3.15
C THR A 85 36.61 23.36 -3.45
N SER A 86 36.01 22.35 -2.80
CA SER A 86 34.62 21.98 -3.04
C SER A 86 33.65 23.05 -2.53
N SER A 87 32.67 23.44 -3.36
CA SER A 87 31.62 24.38 -2.95
C SER A 87 30.81 23.82 -1.77
N GLU A 88 30.32 24.73 -0.92
CA GLU A 88 29.55 24.35 0.27
C GLU A 88 28.33 23.48 -0.07
N ASP A 89 27.60 23.82 -1.14
CA ASP A 89 26.46 23.05 -1.60
C ASP A 89 26.79 21.58 -1.92
N ARG A 90 27.98 21.32 -2.47
CA ARG A 90 28.43 19.95 -2.80
C ARG A 90 28.72 19.15 -1.54
N ILE A 91 29.30 19.79 -0.53
CA ILE A 91 29.54 19.18 0.78
C ILE A 91 28.21 18.84 1.45
N LEU A 92 27.27 19.78 1.42
CA LEU A 92 25.93 19.60 1.98
C LEU A 92 25.17 18.45 1.31
N ARG A 93 25.24 18.32 -0.01
CA ARG A 93 24.64 17.19 -0.74
C ARG A 93 25.27 15.85 -0.38
N SER A 94 26.59 15.80 -0.23
CA SER A 94 27.29 14.58 0.22
C SER A 94 26.92 14.19 1.65
N LEU A 95 26.74 15.18 2.52
CA LEU A 95 26.27 14.99 3.89
C LEU A 95 24.82 14.47 3.92
N ASP A 96 23.93 15.09 3.14
CA ASP A 96 22.53 14.67 2.99
C ASP A 96 22.45 13.21 2.51
N ALA A 97 23.29 12.83 1.54
CA ALA A 97 23.37 11.46 1.03
C ALA A 97 23.89 10.45 2.07
N ALA A 98 24.92 10.81 2.85
CA ALA A 98 25.46 9.95 3.90
C ALA A 98 24.41 9.67 4.99
N VAL A 99 23.68 10.69 5.44
CA VAL A 99 22.59 10.53 6.42
C VAL A 99 21.46 9.66 5.84
N ARG A 100 21.10 9.87 4.56
CA ARG A 100 20.07 9.07 3.89
C ARG A 100 20.43 7.59 3.81
N LEU A 101 21.68 7.27 3.45
CA LEU A 101 22.15 5.88 3.41
C LEU A 101 22.21 5.25 4.82
N TRP A 102 22.66 6.02 5.81
CA TRP A 102 22.80 5.53 7.18
C TRP A 102 21.46 5.28 7.87
N LEU A 103 20.59 6.28 7.89
CA LEU A 103 19.37 6.28 8.70
C LEU A 103 18.11 5.98 7.90
N THR A 104 18.20 5.90 6.57
CA THR A 104 17.04 5.75 5.68
C THR A 104 15.99 6.84 5.92
N VAL A 105 16.46 8.06 6.19
CA VAL A 105 15.65 9.26 6.38
C VAL A 105 16.12 10.33 5.38
N ASN A 106 15.18 10.92 4.65
CA ASN A 106 15.51 11.99 3.73
C ASN A 106 15.66 13.30 4.49
N ILE A 107 16.89 13.81 4.50
CA ILE A 107 17.20 15.17 4.94
C ILE A 107 17.47 16.07 3.73
N THR A 108 17.26 17.36 3.92
CA THR A 108 17.65 18.38 2.98
C THR A 108 18.28 19.57 3.69
N SER A 109 19.32 20.04 3.05
CA SER A 109 19.96 21.32 3.31
C SER A 109 19.20 22.50 2.68
N SER A 110 18.30 22.23 1.73
CA SER A 110 17.49 23.26 1.06
C SER A 110 16.25 23.57 1.90
N GLY A 111 15.85 24.84 2.03
CA GLY A 111 14.66 25.24 2.80
C GLY A 111 13.31 24.71 2.27
N VAL A 112 13.31 23.82 1.27
CA VAL A 112 12.12 23.25 0.66
C VAL A 112 11.51 22.21 1.61
N ARG A 113 10.39 22.57 2.23
CA ARG A 113 9.62 21.64 3.06
C ARG A 113 8.75 20.74 2.19
N ARG A 114 8.85 19.43 2.38
CA ARG A 114 7.97 18.41 1.79
C ARG A 114 7.61 17.36 2.83
N PRO A 115 6.45 16.70 2.73
CA PRO A 115 6.10 15.60 3.62
C PRO A 115 7.20 14.51 3.61
N GLY A 116 7.70 14.15 4.79
CA GLY A 116 8.79 13.19 4.96
C GLY A 116 10.19 13.71 4.65
N LEU A 117 10.37 14.99 4.27
CA LEU A 117 11.70 15.60 4.05
C LEU A 117 12.06 16.50 5.23
N LEU A 118 13.13 16.16 5.94
CA LEU A 118 13.57 16.89 7.14
C LEU A 118 14.55 18.00 6.74
N VAL A 119 14.34 19.22 7.23
CA VAL A 119 15.23 20.37 6.94
C VAL A 119 16.25 20.49 8.08
N TRP A 120 17.53 20.27 7.79
CA TRP A 120 18.60 20.34 8.80
C TRP A 120 19.20 21.74 8.85
N THR A 121 19.01 22.49 9.92
CA THR A 121 19.58 23.85 10.08
C THR A 121 21.00 23.83 10.67
N ASN A 122 21.71 24.95 10.61
CA ASN A 122 23.15 25.00 10.97
C ASN A 122 23.40 24.83 12.47
N GLU A 123 22.46 25.28 13.28
CA GLU A 123 22.53 25.29 14.75
C GLU A 123 22.03 23.98 15.38
N GLN A 124 21.36 23.14 14.59
CA GLN A 124 20.72 21.93 15.08
C GLN A 124 21.64 20.71 14.94
N THR A 125 21.64 19.83 15.94
CA THR A 125 22.31 18.53 15.84
C THR A 125 21.45 17.56 15.01
N LEU A 126 22.06 16.53 14.42
CA LEU A 126 21.30 15.54 13.66
C LEU A 126 20.34 14.75 14.57
N GLY A 127 20.78 14.41 15.79
CA GLY A 127 19.95 13.76 16.79
C GLY A 127 18.71 14.59 17.15
N ASP A 128 18.89 15.90 17.41
CA ASP A 128 17.77 16.79 17.73
C ASP A 128 16.80 16.95 16.57
N LEU A 129 17.29 16.99 15.33
CA LEU A 129 16.45 17.03 14.13
C LEU A 129 15.52 15.82 14.05
N ILE A 130 16.09 14.63 14.23
CA ILE A 130 15.36 13.36 14.17
C ILE A 130 14.36 13.27 15.32
N ALA A 131 14.82 13.51 16.55
CA ALA A 131 13.97 13.48 17.73
C ALA A 131 12.81 14.48 17.64
N LEU A 132 13.08 15.71 17.17
CA LEU A 132 12.07 16.73 16.98
C LEU A 132 11.04 16.31 15.93
N HIS A 133 11.48 15.74 14.80
CA HIS A 133 10.58 15.31 13.74
C HIS A 133 9.58 14.26 14.23
N PHE A 134 10.07 13.20 14.89
CA PHE A 134 9.19 12.14 15.41
C PHE A 134 8.35 12.64 16.58
N LYS A 135 8.88 13.52 17.45
CA LYS A 135 8.07 14.17 18.48
C LYS A 135 6.93 15.01 17.90
N GLN A 136 7.17 15.73 16.80
CA GLN A 136 6.12 16.49 16.10
C GLN A 136 5.06 15.58 15.49
N LEU A 137 5.45 14.44 14.92
CA LEU A 137 4.51 13.41 14.46
C LEU A 137 3.60 12.97 15.62
N SER A 138 4.17 12.71 16.79
CA SER A 138 3.39 12.35 17.99
C SER A 138 2.52 13.48 18.55
N SER A 139 2.89 14.74 18.35
CA SER A 139 2.18 15.90 18.90
C SER A 139 1.04 16.36 18.00
N SER A 140 1.02 15.92 16.72
CA SER A 140 -0.05 16.20 15.78
C SER A 140 -1.36 15.47 16.11
N GLN A 141 -1.47 14.84 17.29
CA GLN A 141 -2.66 14.14 17.79
C GLN A 141 -3.84 15.11 17.84
N GLY A 142 -4.59 15.14 16.74
CA GLY A 142 -5.97 15.59 16.74
C GLY A 142 -6.78 14.73 17.70
N SER A 143 -8.01 15.14 17.99
CA SER A 143 -8.95 14.51 18.93
C SER A 143 -9.40 13.09 18.50
N VAL A 144 -8.46 12.18 18.29
CA VAL A 144 -8.73 10.75 18.11
C VAL A 144 -9.00 10.19 19.51
N ALA A 145 -10.14 9.52 19.68
CA ALA A 145 -10.53 8.97 20.96
C ALA A 145 -9.46 7.98 21.44
N LEU A 146 -9.02 8.11 22.69
CA LEU A 146 -7.94 7.30 23.26
C LEU A 146 -8.24 5.80 23.26
N ASP A 147 -9.53 5.42 23.20
CA ASP A 147 -10.00 4.04 23.26
C ASP A 147 -10.35 3.43 21.89
N GLU A 148 -9.98 4.07 20.78
CA GLU A 148 -10.28 3.52 19.46
C GLU A 148 -9.45 2.26 19.18
N ARG A 149 -10.14 1.14 18.99
CA ARG A 149 -9.52 -0.13 18.61
C ARG A 149 -9.35 -0.20 17.10
N VAL A 150 -8.15 -0.53 16.66
CA VAL A 150 -7.84 -0.75 15.25
C VAL A 150 -8.55 -2.03 14.78
N PRO A 151 -9.36 -1.97 13.70
CA PRO A 151 -10.01 -3.15 13.15
C PRO A 151 -8.97 -4.22 12.76
N PRO A 152 -9.18 -5.51 13.11
CA PRO A 152 -8.27 -6.59 12.71
C PRO A 152 -8.08 -6.70 11.20
N ASP A 153 -9.07 -6.25 10.43
CA ASP A 153 -9.08 -6.26 8.96
C ASP A 153 -8.26 -5.11 8.35
N LEU A 154 -7.65 -4.25 9.18
CA LEU A 154 -6.70 -3.23 8.72
C LEU A 154 -5.40 -3.92 8.29
N THR A 155 -5.33 -4.25 7.01
CA THR A 155 -4.13 -4.76 6.33
C THR A 155 -3.89 -4.00 5.04
N ALA A 156 -2.64 -3.97 4.57
CA ALA A 156 -2.33 -3.35 3.29
C ALA A 156 -3.07 -4.02 2.12
N ASP A 157 -3.25 -5.35 2.19
CA ASP A 157 -4.02 -6.10 1.20
C ASP A 157 -5.49 -5.65 1.17
N SER A 158 -6.12 -5.51 2.35
CA SER A 158 -7.48 -5.00 2.48
C SER A 158 -7.62 -3.58 1.93
N LEU A 159 -6.70 -2.67 2.28
CA LEU A 159 -6.71 -1.29 1.78
C LEU A 159 -6.62 -1.22 0.24
N VAL A 160 -5.81 -2.09 -0.37
CA VAL A 160 -5.64 -2.12 -1.82
C VAL A 160 -6.82 -2.79 -2.52
N ASN A 161 -7.15 -4.01 -2.13
CA ASN A 161 -8.15 -4.83 -2.82
C ASN A 161 -9.58 -4.37 -2.52
N ASN A 162 -9.83 -3.88 -1.30
CA ASN A 162 -11.17 -3.59 -0.81
C ASN A 162 -11.51 -2.11 -0.86
N TYR A 163 -10.53 -1.20 -0.82
CA TYR A 163 -10.77 0.25 -0.79
C TYR A 163 -10.16 1.01 -1.98
N GLY A 164 -9.46 0.30 -2.87
CA GLY A 164 -8.93 0.86 -4.12
C GLY A 164 -7.76 1.82 -3.90
N PHE A 165 -7.04 1.67 -2.80
CA PHE A 165 -5.75 2.33 -2.60
C PHE A 165 -4.64 1.58 -3.31
N THR A 166 -3.48 2.22 -3.42
CA THR A 166 -2.26 1.60 -3.93
C THR A 166 -1.13 1.83 -2.94
N VAL A 167 -0.21 0.88 -2.86
CA VAL A 167 0.97 0.99 -2.00
C VAL A 167 2.15 1.52 -2.81
N SER A 168 2.72 2.64 -2.36
CA SER A 168 4.00 3.15 -2.83
C SER A 168 5.08 2.80 -1.81
N TRP A 169 6.06 2.00 -2.20
CA TRP A 169 7.16 1.63 -1.33
C TRP A 169 8.17 2.77 -1.22
N THR A 170 8.66 3.04 -0.02
CA THR A 170 9.66 4.07 0.22
C THR A 170 10.84 3.54 1.03
N HIS A 171 12.01 4.08 0.74
CA HIS A 171 13.21 3.92 1.55
C HIS A 171 13.31 4.97 2.65
N ASN A 172 12.37 5.91 2.75
CA ASN A 172 12.39 7.01 3.71
C ASN A 172 11.43 6.75 4.88
N LEU A 173 11.97 6.48 6.07
CA LEU A 173 11.19 6.19 7.26
C LEU A 173 10.26 7.35 7.67
N ALA A 174 10.69 8.59 7.48
CA ALA A 174 9.87 9.77 7.79
C ALA A 174 8.60 9.85 6.91
N ALA A 175 8.64 9.25 5.72
CA ALA A 175 7.51 9.17 4.80
C ALA A 175 6.57 7.98 5.07
N HIS A 176 6.85 7.15 6.07
CA HIS A 176 6.05 5.96 6.37
C HIS A 176 4.61 6.29 6.78
N LEU A 177 3.63 5.68 6.12
CA LEU A 177 2.18 5.89 6.28
C LEU A 177 1.69 7.28 5.86
N ILE A 178 2.41 8.01 5.03
CA ILE A 178 1.83 9.19 4.39
C ILE A 178 0.76 8.74 3.40
N ILE A 179 -0.42 9.38 3.45
CA ILE A 179 -1.54 9.10 2.57
C ILE A 179 -1.68 10.27 1.58
N ASP A 180 -1.63 9.97 0.29
CA ASP A 180 -2.05 10.87 -0.76
C ASP A 180 -3.51 10.57 -1.10
N TRP A 181 -4.42 11.37 -0.54
CA TRP A 181 -5.85 11.24 -0.75
C TRP A 181 -6.28 11.47 -2.20
N LYS A 182 -5.55 12.30 -2.95
CA LYS A 182 -5.89 12.64 -4.34
C LYS A 182 -5.63 11.45 -5.26
N HIS A 183 -4.51 10.77 -5.04
CA HIS A 183 -4.09 9.64 -5.86
C HIS A 183 -4.38 8.27 -5.22
N LYS A 184 -4.96 8.26 -4.02
CA LYS A 184 -5.18 7.06 -3.18
C LYS A 184 -3.91 6.22 -3.02
N ILE A 185 -2.80 6.87 -2.68
CA ILE A 185 -1.50 6.21 -2.50
C ILE A 185 -1.17 6.20 -1.01
N ILE A 186 -0.77 5.04 -0.50
CA ILE A 186 -0.26 4.86 0.86
C ILE A 186 1.24 4.59 0.75
N THR A 187 2.04 5.46 1.33
CA THR A 187 3.49 5.31 1.32
C THR A 187 3.93 4.39 2.46
N ILE A 188 4.62 3.29 2.16
CA ILE A 188 5.02 2.27 3.15
C ILE A 188 6.52 2.06 3.12
N TYR A 189 7.16 2.12 4.29
CA TYR A 189 8.59 1.89 4.43
C TYR A 189 8.89 0.39 4.30
N GLU A 190 9.88 0.03 3.48
CA GLU A 190 10.08 -1.37 3.10
C GLU A 190 11.22 -2.10 3.84
N HIS A 191 12.18 -1.36 4.42
CA HIS A 191 13.43 -1.92 4.92
C HIS A 191 13.33 -2.40 6.37
N LYS A 192 12.45 -3.37 6.66
CA LYS A 192 12.24 -3.91 8.02
C LYS A 192 13.53 -4.43 8.67
N VAL A 193 14.46 -4.99 7.89
CA VAL A 193 15.79 -5.43 8.37
C VAL A 193 16.64 -4.27 8.89
N CYS A 194 16.53 -3.09 8.29
CA CYS A 194 17.23 -1.88 8.74
C CYS A 194 16.76 -1.46 10.14
N LEU A 195 15.44 -1.47 10.38
CA LEU A 195 14.86 -1.17 11.70
C LEU A 195 15.34 -2.17 12.75
N GLN A 196 15.30 -3.47 12.43
CA GLN A 196 15.75 -4.52 13.33
C GLN A 196 17.22 -4.39 13.71
N ASN A 197 18.09 -4.05 12.75
CA ASN A 197 19.51 -3.84 13.01
C ASN A 197 19.78 -2.60 13.87
N HIS A 198 19.06 -1.50 13.62
CA HIS A 198 19.18 -0.30 14.45
C HIS A 198 18.77 -0.55 15.90
N ILE A 199 17.71 -1.33 16.15
CA ILE A 199 17.31 -1.73 17.51
C ILE A 199 18.34 -2.66 18.16
N ARG A 200 18.88 -3.62 17.40
CA ARG A 200 19.86 -4.58 17.93
C ARG A 200 21.19 -3.91 18.28
N PHE A 201 21.55 -2.84 17.57
CA PHE A 201 22.82 -2.13 17.74
C PHE A 201 22.57 -0.63 17.99
N PRO A 202 22.06 -0.24 19.18
CA PRO A 202 21.60 1.12 19.45
C PRO A 202 22.71 2.18 19.30
N GLY A 203 23.97 1.83 19.55
CA GLY A 203 25.11 2.73 19.32
C GLY A 203 25.37 3.08 17.85
N ASN A 204 24.64 2.49 16.90
CA ASN A 204 24.75 2.76 15.46
C ASN A 204 23.55 3.54 14.91
N SER A 205 22.57 3.95 15.72
CA SER A 205 21.40 4.71 15.27
C SER A 205 21.21 6.00 16.07
N LEU A 206 20.78 7.06 15.39
CA LEU A 206 20.30 8.29 16.04
C LEU A 206 18.78 8.32 16.16
N ILE A 207 18.09 7.31 15.61
CA ILE A 207 16.64 7.21 15.70
C ILE A 207 16.30 6.59 17.07
N PRO A 208 15.42 7.22 17.86
CA PRO A 208 15.00 6.66 19.15
C PRO A 208 14.45 5.23 19.04
N ASP A 209 14.79 4.36 20.00
CA ASP A 209 14.38 2.95 20.00
C ASP A 209 12.86 2.75 19.99
N ASP A 210 12.13 3.66 20.63
CA ASP A 210 10.67 3.65 20.66
C ASP A 210 10.06 3.97 19.28
N VAL A 211 10.66 4.90 18.52
CA VAL A 211 10.31 5.17 17.12
C VAL A 211 10.58 3.95 16.24
N LEU A 212 11.75 3.33 16.36
CA LEU A 212 12.11 2.14 15.59
C LEU A 212 11.18 0.97 15.91
N GLY A 213 10.89 0.74 17.19
CA GLY A 213 9.98 -0.28 17.66
C GLY A 213 8.55 -0.07 17.15
N GLU A 214 8.05 1.16 17.20
CA GLU A 214 6.73 1.49 16.67
C GLU A 214 6.65 1.34 15.15
N ALA A 215 7.70 1.69 14.41
CA ALA A 215 7.77 1.46 12.96
C ALA A 215 7.72 -0.03 12.59
N ILE A 216 8.25 -0.92 13.44
CA ILE A 216 8.06 -2.38 13.26
C ILE A 216 6.62 -2.76 13.60
N ASP A 217 6.04 -2.18 14.65
CA ASP A 217 4.66 -2.46 15.06
C ASP A 217 3.65 -2.02 13.99
N THR A 218 3.88 -0.92 13.27
CA THR A 218 3.04 -0.49 12.14
C THR A 218 3.16 -1.42 10.93
N LEU A 219 4.35 -1.95 10.66
CA LEU A 219 4.54 -2.97 9.62
C LEU A 219 3.86 -4.29 10.00
N ASN A 220 3.94 -4.71 11.27
CA ASN A 220 3.23 -5.89 11.76
C ASN A 220 1.71 -5.70 11.77
N LEU A 221 1.24 -4.46 11.94
CA LEU A 221 -0.18 -4.11 11.85
C LEU A 221 -0.71 -4.29 10.43
N LEU A 222 -0.01 -3.73 9.44
CA LEU A 222 -0.40 -3.75 8.03
C LEU A 222 -0.11 -5.07 7.31
N PHE A 223 0.92 -5.78 7.77
CA PHE A 223 1.37 -7.04 7.20
C PHE A 223 1.46 -8.11 8.31
N PRO A 224 0.31 -8.58 8.82
CA PRO A 224 0.29 -9.62 9.85
C PRO A 224 1.02 -10.89 9.39
N PHE A 225 1.80 -11.47 10.30
CA PHE A 225 2.47 -12.75 10.05
C PHE A 225 1.46 -13.90 10.17
N GLN A 226 1.63 -14.96 9.37
CA GLN A 226 0.68 -16.08 9.22
C GLN A 226 -0.66 -15.72 8.56
N ASP A 227 -0.74 -14.56 7.90
CA ASP A 227 -1.89 -14.18 7.09
C ASP A 227 -1.63 -14.46 5.60
N ASP A 228 -2.40 -15.39 5.04
CA ASP A 228 -2.25 -15.82 3.64
C ASP A 228 -2.45 -14.69 2.61
N PRO A 229 -3.46 -13.81 2.73
CA PRO A 229 -3.59 -12.61 1.91
C PRO A 229 -2.33 -11.75 1.94
N THR A 230 -1.82 -11.43 3.12
CA THR A 230 -0.58 -10.66 3.31
C THR A 230 0.62 -11.34 2.64
N LYS A 231 0.78 -12.66 2.81
CA LYS A 231 1.85 -13.43 2.19
C LYS A 231 1.82 -13.32 0.65
N ARG A 232 0.62 -13.45 0.06
CA ARG A 232 0.42 -13.32 -1.40
C ARG A 232 0.65 -11.89 -1.87
N PHE A 233 0.19 -10.91 -1.11
CA PHE A 233 0.38 -9.49 -1.38
C PHE A 233 1.87 -9.13 -1.44
N LEU A 234 2.64 -9.49 -0.41
CA LEU A 234 4.07 -9.21 -0.37
C LEU A 234 4.85 -9.98 -1.44
N ALA A 235 4.46 -11.22 -1.74
CA ALA A 235 5.05 -11.97 -2.86
C ALA A 235 4.81 -11.28 -4.21
N LYS A 236 3.59 -10.77 -4.45
CA LYS A 236 3.25 -9.99 -5.67
C LYS A 236 4.11 -8.73 -5.80
N HIS A 237 4.38 -8.05 -4.70
CA HIS A 237 5.24 -6.86 -4.65
C HIS A 237 6.74 -7.18 -4.52
N LYS A 238 7.14 -8.46 -4.58
CA LYS A 238 8.52 -8.95 -4.43
C LYS A 238 9.20 -8.44 -3.15
N LYS A 239 8.45 -8.34 -2.05
CA LYS A 239 8.97 -7.85 -0.77
C LYS A 239 9.36 -9.02 0.14
N PRO A 240 10.65 -9.18 0.47
CA PRO A 240 11.14 -10.35 1.19
C PRO A 240 10.78 -10.32 2.68
N PHE A 241 10.49 -9.15 3.27
CA PHE A 241 10.41 -8.96 4.72
C PHE A 241 9.32 -9.76 5.46
N TYR A 242 8.40 -10.43 4.76
CA TYR A 242 7.49 -11.40 5.40
C TYR A 242 8.26 -12.50 6.17
N GLY A 243 9.43 -12.90 5.65
CA GLY A 243 10.31 -13.91 6.28
C GLY A 243 10.90 -13.49 7.64
N LEU A 244 10.91 -12.18 7.97
CA LEU A 244 11.39 -11.69 9.27
C LEU A 244 10.39 -11.94 10.42
N GLY A 245 9.19 -12.45 10.09
CA GLY A 245 8.15 -12.66 11.06
C GLY A 245 7.72 -11.35 11.73
N PHE A 246 7.41 -11.43 13.01
CA PHE A 246 6.96 -10.29 13.82
C PHE A 246 8.10 -9.63 14.63
N CYS A 247 9.36 -10.04 14.44
CA CYS A 247 10.53 -9.51 15.16
C CYS A 247 10.36 -9.51 16.69
N ASN A 248 9.71 -10.54 17.25
CA ASN A 248 9.36 -10.65 18.69
C ASN A 248 8.42 -9.54 19.21
N ARG A 249 7.73 -8.82 18.32
CA ARG A 249 6.75 -7.79 18.66
C ARG A 249 5.35 -8.19 18.15
N PRO A 250 4.40 -8.54 19.03
CA PRO A 250 3.08 -8.99 18.60
C PRO A 250 2.31 -7.88 17.87
N ARG A 251 1.29 -8.28 17.11
CA ARG A 251 0.39 -7.31 16.45
C ARG A 251 -0.42 -6.56 17.51
N LYS A 252 -0.19 -5.26 17.59
CA LYS A 252 -0.91 -4.33 18.45
C LYS A 252 -2.17 -3.85 17.75
N LEU A 253 -3.30 -3.85 18.45
CA LEU A 253 -4.60 -3.44 17.88
C LEU A 253 -5.18 -2.25 18.64
N GLU A 254 -4.53 -1.78 19.70
CA GLU A 254 -4.98 -0.61 20.43
C GLU A 254 -4.26 0.61 19.88
N LEU A 255 -5.02 1.60 19.41
CA LEU A 255 -4.45 2.79 18.78
C LEU A 255 -3.61 3.61 19.78
N VAL A 256 -3.90 3.48 21.09
CA VAL A 256 -3.14 4.10 22.18
C VAL A 256 -1.69 3.62 22.25
N GLU A 257 -1.39 2.40 21.80
CA GLU A 257 -0.03 1.84 21.83
C GLU A 257 0.89 2.45 20.77
N TYR A 258 0.32 3.17 19.81
CA TYR A 258 1.05 3.92 18.78
C TYR A 258 1.14 5.38 19.23
N ARG A 259 2.35 5.91 19.39
CA ARG A 259 2.62 7.29 19.79
C ARG A 259 2.95 8.17 18.59
N TYR A 260 3.77 7.67 17.68
CA TYR A 260 4.37 8.41 16.57
C TYR A 260 3.51 8.39 15.30
N TRP A 261 2.96 7.23 14.94
CA TRP A 261 2.15 7.02 13.74
C TRP A 261 0.66 6.97 14.02
N ARG A 262 0.22 7.21 15.26
CA ARG A 262 -1.19 7.15 15.69
C ARG A 262 -2.15 7.79 14.69
N ASN A 263 -1.91 9.04 14.30
CA ASN A 263 -2.82 9.77 13.42
C ASN A 263 -2.84 9.19 12.01
N ARG A 264 -1.67 8.78 11.51
CA ARG A 264 -1.59 8.13 10.19
C ARG A 264 -2.33 6.79 10.20
N ILE A 265 -2.29 6.04 11.30
CA ILE A 265 -3.07 4.81 11.46
C ILE A 265 -4.56 5.15 11.60
N ALA A 266 -4.93 6.19 12.35
CA ALA A 266 -6.31 6.65 12.46
C ALA A 266 -6.89 7.01 11.08
N ASP A 267 -6.13 7.73 10.26
CA ASP A 267 -6.50 8.04 8.87
C ASP A 267 -6.75 6.75 8.05
N LEU A 268 -5.94 5.70 8.26
CA LEU A 268 -6.17 4.40 7.62
C LEU A 268 -7.41 3.68 8.17
N VAL A 269 -7.69 3.80 9.46
CA VAL A 269 -8.93 3.29 10.06
C VAL A 269 -10.15 4.00 9.50
N ASP A 270 -10.05 5.31 9.25
CA ASP A 270 -11.12 6.09 8.63
C ASP A 270 -11.39 5.65 7.19
N ILE A 271 -10.37 5.20 6.44
CA ILE A 271 -10.58 4.56 5.13
C ILE A 271 -11.44 3.30 5.27
N LEU A 272 -11.19 2.48 6.30
CA LEU A 272 -11.96 1.26 6.56
C LEU A 272 -13.42 1.53 6.97
N LYS A 273 -13.70 2.70 7.55
CA LYS A 273 -15.08 3.12 7.86
C LYS A 273 -15.86 3.49 6.59
N GLY A 274 -15.17 3.80 5.49
CA GLY A 274 -15.77 4.09 4.19
C GLY A 274 -16.36 2.84 3.53
N PRO A 275 -17.20 3.01 2.48
CA PRO A 275 -17.69 1.86 1.72
C PRO A 275 -16.54 1.19 0.95
N PRO A 276 -16.48 -0.17 0.93
CA PRO A 276 -15.53 -0.87 0.06
C PRO A 276 -15.83 -0.57 -1.41
N VAL A 277 -14.88 -0.85 -2.30
CA VAL A 277 -15.00 -0.67 -3.76
C VAL A 277 -15.13 -2.00 -4.48
N GLY A 278 -15.81 -2.01 -5.63
CA GLY A 278 -15.88 -3.16 -6.53
C GLY A 278 -16.82 -4.29 -6.09
N LEU A 279 -16.51 -5.53 -6.48
CA LEU A 279 -17.37 -6.70 -6.24
C LEU A 279 -17.58 -7.04 -4.76
N GLN A 280 -16.74 -6.52 -3.86
CA GLN A 280 -16.95 -6.65 -2.42
C GLN A 280 -18.10 -5.80 -1.89
N GLN A 281 -18.53 -4.75 -2.61
CA GLN A 281 -19.80 -4.07 -2.32
C GLN A 281 -21.00 -5.03 -2.45
N LEU A 282 -20.84 -6.15 -3.16
CA LEU A 282 -21.89 -7.15 -3.33
C LEU A 282 -21.79 -8.29 -2.31
N ARG A 283 -20.85 -8.22 -1.36
CA ARG A 283 -20.76 -9.18 -0.25
C ARG A 283 -21.60 -8.66 0.90
N LEU A 284 -22.46 -9.53 1.45
CA LEU A 284 -23.20 -9.21 2.66
C LEU A 284 -22.21 -9.04 3.81
N GLU A 285 -22.06 -7.81 4.28
CA GLU A 285 -21.21 -7.49 5.42
C GLU A 285 -21.92 -7.95 6.71
N ARG A 286 -21.16 -8.46 7.69
CA ARG A 286 -21.71 -9.08 8.91
C ARG A 286 -22.57 -8.13 9.73
N ASP A 287 -22.31 -6.82 9.62
CA ASP A 287 -23.03 -5.76 10.33
C ASP A 287 -24.25 -5.22 9.56
N GLY A 288 -24.58 -5.77 8.39
CA GLY A 288 -25.80 -5.45 7.66
C GLY A 288 -25.84 -4.05 7.01
N ARG A 289 -24.75 -3.29 7.08
CA ARG A 289 -24.64 -1.93 6.51
C ARG A 289 -24.92 -1.86 5.02
N ASN A 290 -24.67 -2.97 4.30
CA ASN A 290 -24.87 -3.07 2.86
C ASN A 290 -26.06 -3.95 2.44
N LEU A 291 -27.01 -4.20 3.34
CA LEU A 291 -28.20 -5.01 3.04
C LEU A 291 -29.03 -4.44 1.90
N LEU A 292 -29.19 -3.12 1.85
CA LEU A 292 -30.02 -2.47 0.84
C LEU A 292 -29.41 -2.61 -0.57
N GLN A 293 -28.11 -2.31 -0.75
CA GLN A 293 -27.50 -2.39 -2.08
C GLN A 293 -27.40 -3.85 -2.54
N PHE A 294 -27.05 -4.77 -1.64
CA PHE A 294 -27.10 -6.20 -1.91
C PHE A 294 -28.49 -6.66 -2.35
N ALA A 295 -29.54 -6.31 -1.62
CA ALA A 295 -30.91 -6.66 -1.96
C ALA A 295 -31.32 -6.07 -3.31
N THR A 296 -31.03 -4.79 -3.57
CA THR A 296 -31.37 -4.16 -4.86
C THR A 296 -30.67 -4.83 -6.05
N PHE A 297 -29.41 -5.24 -5.91
CA PHE A 297 -28.69 -5.97 -6.95
C PHE A 297 -29.32 -7.34 -7.24
N TRP A 298 -29.64 -8.11 -6.21
CA TRP A 298 -30.28 -9.42 -6.39
C TRP A 298 -31.72 -9.31 -6.89
N ILE A 299 -32.48 -8.29 -6.47
CA ILE A 299 -33.82 -8.00 -7.01
C ILE A 299 -33.71 -7.68 -8.50
N ALA A 300 -32.81 -6.78 -8.90
CA ALA A 300 -32.60 -6.43 -10.30
C ALA A 300 -32.19 -7.65 -11.14
N THR A 301 -31.32 -8.50 -10.59
CA THR A 301 -30.89 -9.76 -11.23
C THR A 301 -32.06 -10.73 -11.41
N ALA A 302 -32.89 -10.92 -10.37
CA ALA A 302 -34.07 -11.77 -10.44
C ALA A 302 -35.10 -11.25 -11.46
N VAL A 303 -35.34 -9.93 -11.49
CA VAL A 303 -36.21 -9.29 -12.50
C VAL A 303 -35.65 -9.48 -13.90
N GLY A 304 -34.34 -9.35 -14.10
CA GLY A 304 -33.68 -9.60 -15.39
C GLY A 304 -33.88 -11.03 -15.87
N ILE A 305 -33.68 -12.03 -15.01
CA ILE A 305 -33.89 -13.44 -15.33
C ILE A 305 -35.37 -13.69 -15.67
N LEU A 306 -36.30 -13.19 -14.85
CA LEU A 306 -37.74 -13.32 -15.10
C LEU A 306 -38.15 -12.70 -16.43
N THR A 307 -37.54 -11.58 -16.81
CA THR A 307 -37.81 -10.92 -18.09
C THR A 307 -37.37 -11.81 -19.26
N ILE A 308 -36.19 -12.41 -19.18
CA ILE A 308 -35.69 -13.35 -20.22
C ILE A 308 -36.61 -14.57 -20.35
N VAL A 309 -37.03 -15.14 -19.21
CA VAL A 309 -37.96 -16.28 -19.19
C VAL A 309 -39.32 -15.89 -19.78
N SER A 310 -39.84 -14.72 -19.41
CA SER A 310 -41.12 -14.21 -19.92
C SER A 310 -41.09 -14.00 -21.43
N ILE A 311 -39.98 -13.51 -21.98
CA ILE A 311 -39.80 -13.38 -23.43
C ILE A 311 -39.83 -14.76 -24.09
N GLY A 312 -39.13 -15.74 -23.52
CA GLY A 312 -39.14 -17.12 -24.03
C GLY A 312 -40.54 -17.73 -24.05
N ILE A 313 -41.30 -17.59 -22.96
CA ILE A 313 -42.69 -18.05 -22.86
C ILE A 313 -43.55 -17.32 -23.90
N GLY A 314 -43.39 -16.01 -24.07
CA GLY A 314 -44.11 -15.21 -25.05
C GLY A 314 -43.91 -15.74 -26.48
N VAL A 315 -42.67 -16.07 -26.86
CA VAL A 315 -42.36 -16.66 -28.18
C VAL A 315 -43.06 -18.01 -28.35
N VAL A 316 -43.00 -18.86 -27.33
CA VAL A 316 -43.67 -20.17 -27.34
C VAL A 316 -45.19 -20.02 -27.51
N SER A 317 -45.82 -19.09 -26.78
CA SER A 317 -47.24 -18.80 -26.89
C SER A 317 -47.65 -18.30 -28.27
N ILE A 318 -46.82 -17.47 -28.93
CA ILE A 318 -47.06 -17.02 -30.30
C ILE A 318 -47.08 -18.21 -31.28
N VAL A 319 -46.11 -19.13 -31.15
CA VAL A 319 -46.05 -20.34 -32.00
C VAL A 319 -47.26 -21.24 -31.78
N TYR A 320 -47.66 -21.48 -30.53
CA TYR A 320 -48.85 -22.27 -30.23
C TYR A 320 -50.13 -21.62 -30.76
N SER A 321 -50.25 -20.30 -30.66
CA SER A 321 -51.40 -19.56 -31.18
C SER A 321 -51.51 -19.68 -32.71
N ALA A 322 -50.39 -19.61 -33.43
CA ALA A 322 -50.37 -19.83 -34.87
C ALA A 322 -50.79 -21.27 -35.23
N LYS A 323 -50.27 -22.28 -34.53
CA LYS A 323 -50.67 -23.68 -34.77
C LYS A 323 -52.15 -23.92 -34.47
N GLN A 324 -52.67 -23.33 -33.39
CA GLN A 324 -54.07 -23.45 -33.03
C GLN A 324 -54.98 -22.76 -34.06
N TYR A 325 -54.56 -21.62 -34.59
CA TYR A 325 -55.26 -20.94 -35.67
C TYR A 325 -55.35 -21.82 -36.93
N ASP A 326 -54.24 -22.41 -37.36
CA ASP A 326 -54.22 -23.33 -38.52
C ASP A 326 -55.13 -24.54 -38.31
N LEU A 327 -55.14 -25.12 -37.11
CA LEU A 327 -56.05 -26.21 -36.76
C LEU A 327 -57.52 -25.79 -36.80
N ALA A 328 -57.84 -24.59 -36.29
CA ALA A 328 -59.19 -24.05 -36.31
C ALA A 328 -59.70 -23.81 -37.74
N VAL A 329 -58.84 -23.29 -38.63
CA VAL A 329 -59.18 -23.12 -40.06
C VAL A 329 -59.49 -24.48 -40.71
N LYS A 330 -58.65 -25.50 -40.49
CA LYS A 330 -58.89 -26.85 -41.01
C LYS A 330 -60.16 -27.49 -40.46
N GLN A 331 -60.43 -27.31 -39.16
CA GLN A 331 -61.67 -27.79 -38.54
C GLN A 331 -62.90 -27.08 -39.13
N TYR A 332 -62.81 -25.77 -39.36
CA TYR A 332 -63.86 -25.00 -40.01
C TYR A 332 -64.14 -25.53 -41.43
N GLU A 333 -63.11 -25.69 -42.26
CA GLU A 333 -63.24 -26.25 -43.61
C GLU A 333 -63.91 -27.63 -43.62
N LEU A 334 -63.47 -28.55 -42.75
CA LEU A 334 -64.09 -29.88 -42.61
C LEU A 334 -65.55 -29.80 -42.19
N SER A 335 -65.88 -28.91 -41.24
CA SER A 335 -67.25 -28.72 -40.78
C SER A 335 -68.16 -28.16 -41.87
N VAL A 336 -67.66 -27.25 -42.70
CA VAL A 336 -68.39 -26.71 -43.87
C VAL A 336 -68.63 -27.82 -44.87
N VAL A 337 -67.61 -28.60 -45.23
CA VAL A 337 -67.76 -29.74 -46.16
C VAL A 337 -68.79 -30.75 -45.63
N GLN A 338 -68.71 -31.12 -44.36
CA GLN A 338 -69.66 -32.05 -43.74
C GLN A 338 -71.10 -31.49 -43.75
N THR A 339 -71.27 -30.21 -43.47
CA THR A 339 -72.58 -29.53 -43.49
C THR A 339 -73.15 -29.47 -44.91
N CYS A 340 -72.31 -29.22 -45.91
CA CYS A 340 -72.73 -29.18 -47.31
C CYS A 340 -73.00 -30.57 -47.91
N LEU A 341 -72.59 -31.67 -47.27
CA LEU A 341 -72.95 -33.04 -47.68
C LEU A 341 -74.40 -33.41 -47.29
N ASP A 342 -74.99 -32.75 -46.29
CA ASP A 342 -76.40 -32.97 -45.92
C ASP A 342 -77.33 -32.21 -46.90
N PRO A 343 -78.14 -32.93 -47.72
CA PRO A 343 -78.98 -32.31 -48.73
C PRO A 343 -80.09 -31.42 -48.14
N SER A 344 -80.50 -31.66 -46.89
CA SER A 344 -81.51 -30.83 -46.23
C SER A 344 -80.95 -29.46 -45.85
N VAL A 345 -79.71 -29.41 -45.36
CA VAL A 345 -79.03 -28.19 -44.91
C VAL A 345 -78.45 -27.39 -46.08
N ARG A 346 -77.98 -28.06 -47.13
CA ARG A 346 -77.47 -27.42 -48.37
C ARG A 346 -78.47 -26.43 -48.99
N THR A 347 -79.77 -26.72 -48.89
CA THR A 347 -80.83 -25.84 -49.43
C THR A 347 -81.07 -24.59 -48.58
N GLN A 348 -80.69 -24.60 -47.30
CA GLN A 348 -80.90 -23.49 -46.37
C GLN A 348 -79.75 -22.48 -46.37
N ILE A 349 -78.53 -22.89 -46.73
CA ILE A 349 -77.33 -22.04 -46.69
C ILE A 349 -76.55 -22.10 -48.02
N PRO A 350 -77.15 -21.67 -49.15
CA PRO A 350 -76.55 -21.84 -50.47
C PRO A 350 -75.26 -21.02 -50.64
N HIS A 351 -75.14 -19.87 -49.98
CA HIS A 351 -74.01 -18.95 -50.11
C HIS A 351 -72.69 -19.45 -49.48
N ILE A 352 -72.73 -20.51 -48.66
CA ILE A 352 -71.54 -21.14 -48.06
C ILE A 352 -71.19 -22.46 -48.78
N CYS A 353 -72.17 -23.09 -49.44
CA CYS A 353 -72.04 -24.39 -50.09
C CYS A 353 -71.94 -24.35 -51.64
N THR A 354 -71.73 -23.16 -52.22
CA THR A 354 -71.54 -22.95 -53.68
C THR A 354 -70.21 -23.47 -54.22
#